data_AF-A0A2V8U9R0-F1
#
_entry.id   AF-A0A2V8U9R0-F1
#
_cell.length_a   1.000
_cell.length_b   1.000
_cell.length_c   1.000
_cell.angle_alpha   90.00
_cell.angle_beta   90.00
_cell.angle_gamma   90.00
#
_symmetry.space_group_name_H-M   'P 1'
#
loop_
_entity.id
_entity.type
_entity.pdbx_description
1 polymer ?
#
loop_
_entity_poly.entity_id
_entity_poly.type
_entity_poly.pdbx_seq_one_letter_code
_entity_poly.pdbx_strand_id
1 'polypeptide(L)'
;MIDVSTSTIYVVAVRSNGSLPSLELHGLGLADGKEKFGGPVVVRATVRGQGYDSVDGAVRLKVEGHLQLQRTGLLLIDNAVILGLGGYQDADPYHGWLIEYRANNLKEQIAVLNTTPDSSRGGIWQSGGAPAADPEGNLYVVTANGEADGVTDFGCSFLKLSARGLAVTDWYTPEDCHALNEADWDLGTSGPS
;
A
#
# COMPACT_ATOMS: atom_id res chain seq x y z
N MET A 1 -9.76 7.14 7.49
CA MET A 1 -9.27 7.07 8.89
C MET A 1 -9.65 8.34 9.62
N ILE A 2 -10.12 8.29 10.87
CA ILE A 2 -10.49 9.48 11.65
C ILE A 2 -9.52 9.63 12.82
N ASP A 3 -8.86 10.78 12.90
CA ASP A 3 -8.06 11.21 14.05
C ASP A 3 -8.87 12.20 14.88
N VAL A 4 -9.38 11.73 16.01
CA VAL A 4 -10.14 12.57 16.95
C VAL A 4 -9.26 13.58 17.68
N SER A 5 -7.97 13.30 17.85
CA SER A 5 -7.06 14.20 18.58
C SER A 5 -6.81 15.49 17.81
N THR A 6 -6.76 15.40 16.48
CA THR A 6 -6.58 16.56 15.60
C THR A 6 -7.87 17.02 14.92
N SER A 7 -9.02 16.36 15.15
CA SER A 7 -10.27 16.57 14.41
C SER A 7 -10.05 16.47 12.90
N THR A 8 -9.44 15.38 12.43
CA THR A 8 -9.09 15.16 11.02
C THR A 8 -9.67 13.86 10.49
N ILE A 9 -10.15 13.87 9.26
CA ILE A 9 -10.44 12.68 8.46
C ILE A 9 -9.38 12.56 7.37
N TYR A 10 -8.66 11.44 7.33
CA TYR A 10 -7.79 11.10 6.22
C TYR A 10 -8.54 10.23 5.21
N VAL A 11 -8.44 10.60 3.94
CA VAL A 11 -9.11 9.94 2.81
C VAL A 11 -8.15 9.86 1.63
N VAL A 12 -8.18 8.73 0.91
CA VAL A 12 -7.54 8.61 -0.40
C VAL A 12 -8.62 8.60 -1.46
N ALA A 13 -8.45 9.40 -2.51
CA ALA A 13 -9.41 9.53 -3.60
C ALA A 13 -8.73 9.45 -4.96
N VAL A 14 -9.39 8.84 -5.93
CA VAL A 14 -9.00 8.95 -7.34
C VAL A 14 -9.69 10.17 -7.93
N ARG A 15 -8.90 11.09 -8.48
CA ARG A 15 -9.40 12.26 -9.21
C ARG A 15 -9.23 12.04 -10.71
N SER A 16 -10.28 12.27 -11.48
CA SER A 16 -10.27 12.27 -12.94
C SER A 16 -11.04 13.48 -13.47
N ASN A 17 -10.33 14.45 -14.04
CA ASN A 17 -10.90 15.70 -14.59
C ASN A 17 -10.61 15.83 -16.09
N GLY A 18 -10.80 14.76 -16.87
CA GLY A 18 -10.51 14.74 -18.31
C GLY A 18 -9.02 14.61 -18.67
N SER A 19 -8.16 14.47 -17.67
CA SER A 19 -6.74 14.07 -17.76
C SER A 19 -6.57 12.62 -17.28
N LEU A 20 -5.34 12.09 -17.33
CA LEU A 20 -4.98 10.83 -16.68
C LEU A 20 -5.38 10.87 -15.19
N PRO A 21 -5.92 9.76 -14.64
CA PRO A 21 -6.36 9.71 -13.25
C PRO A 21 -5.18 9.83 -12.28
N SER A 22 -5.40 10.50 -11.14
CA SER A 22 -4.42 10.62 -10.07
C SER A 22 -4.98 10.14 -8.74
N LEU A 23 -4.15 9.47 -7.95
CA LEU A 23 -4.45 9.10 -6.57
C LEU A 23 -4.02 10.24 -5.65
N GLU A 24 -4.93 10.73 -4.83
CA GLU A 24 -4.69 11.86 -3.93
C GLU A 24 -4.95 11.46 -2.48
N LEU A 25 -4.06 11.88 -1.57
CA LEU A 25 -4.24 11.77 -0.13
C LEU A 25 -4.69 13.12 0.42
N HIS A 26 -5.80 13.09 1.15
CA HIS A 26 -6.46 14.23 1.77
C HIS A 26 -6.39 14.12 3.29
N GLY A 27 -6.29 15.26 3.95
CA GLY A 27 -6.50 15.41 5.38
C GLY A 27 -7.54 16.50 5.59
N LEU A 28 -8.76 16.14 5.96
CA LEU A 28 -9.91 17.05 5.99
C LEU A 28 -10.33 17.35 7.42
N GLY A 29 -10.74 18.58 7.72
CA GLY A 29 -11.35 18.93 8.99
C GLY A 29 -12.61 18.12 9.24
N LEU A 30 -12.72 17.49 10.41
CA LEU A 30 -13.87 16.65 10.78
C LEU A 30 -15.20 17.44 10.79
N ALA A 31 -15.15 18.74 11.10
CA ALA A 31 -16.34 19.59 11.22
C ALA A 31 -16.75 20.26 9.90
N ASP A 32 -15.80 20.60 9.03
CA ASP A 32 -16.05 21.50 7.89
C ASP A 32 -15.54 20.95 6.55
N GLY A 33 -14.88 19.80 6.55
CA GLY A 33 -14.35 19.16 5.34
C GLY A 33 -13.24 19.95 4.64
N LYS A 34 -12.66 20.98 5.27
CA LYS A 34 -11.58 21.77 4.66
C LYS A 34 -10.26 21.04 4.71
N GLU A 35 -9.44 21.21 3.69
CA GLU A 35 -8.08 20.67 3.64
C GLU A 35 -7.22 21.15 4.82
N LYS A 36 -6.43 20.23 5.35
CA LYS A 36 -5.46 20.41 6.41
C LYS A 36 -4.10 19.88 5.95
N PHE A 37 -3.07 20.23 6.69
CA PHE A 37 -1.73 19.60 6.58
C PHE A 37 -1.11 19.66 5.18
N GLY A 38 -1.50 20.67 4.38
CA GLY A 38 -0.99 20.90 3.04
C GLY A 38 -1.59 20.02 1.95
N GLY A 39 -2.72 19.36 2.21
CA GLY A 39 -3.47 18.54 1.26
C GLY A 39 -4.32 19.35 0.25
N PRO A 40 -4.83 18.67 -0.80
CA PRO A 40 -4.52 17.28 -1.15
C PRO A 40 -3.11 17.14 -1.72
N VAL A 41 -2.51 15.96 -1.55
CA VAL A 41 -1.23 15.61 -2.17
C VAL A 41 -1.39 14.45 -3.14
N VAL A 42 -0.73 14.52 -4.28
CA VAL A 42 -0.72 13.40 -5.24
C VAL A 42 0.21 12.31 -4.71
N VAL A 43 -0.30 11.09 -4.61
CA VAL A 43 0.46 9.92 -4.20
C VAL A 43 1.34 9.46 -5.36
N ARG A 44 2.65 9.42 -5.13
CA ARG A 44 3.66 8.92 -6.06
C ARG A 44 4.63 8.06 -5.29
N ALA A 45 5.10 6.99 -5.91
CA ALA A 45 6.08 6.10 -5.30
C ALA A 45 7.01 5.54 -6.38
N THR A 46 8.27 5.30 -6.01
CA THR A 46 9.28 4.71 -6.87
C THR A 46 10.26 3.95 -6.01
N VAL A 47 10.59 2.72 -6.41
CA VAL A 47 11.62 1.89 -5.77
C VAL A 47 12.60 1.42 -6.84
N ARG A 48 13.79 1.00 -6.42
CA ARG A 48 14.70 0.27 -7.30
C ARG A 48 14.20 -1.15 -7.46
N GLY A 49 14.35 -1.71 -8.65
CA GLY A 49 14.00 -3.11 -8.90
C GLY A 49 13.99 -3.47 -10.37
N GLN A 50 13.96 -4.78 -10.64
CA GLN A 50 13.95 -5.38 -11.98
C GLN A 50 12.60 -5.98 -12.36
N GLY A 51 11.53 -5.60 -11.66
CA GLY A 51 10.18 -6.05 -11.95
C GLY A 51 9.79 -5.86 -13.42
N TYR A 52 8.79 -6.62 -13.87
CA TYR A 52 8.30 -6.67 -15.25
C TYR A 52 7.94 -5.33 -15.91
N ASP A 53 7.79 -4.27 -15.13
CA ASP A 53 7.45 -2.94 -15.59
C ASP A 53 8.51 -1.88 -15.27
N SER A 54 9.70 -2.34 -14.87
CA SER A 54 10.88 -1.54 -14.55
C SER A 54 11.38 -0.76 -15.77
N VAL A 55 11.75 0.49 -15.53
CA VAL A 55 12.38 1.37 -16.51
C VAL A 55 13.61 1.99 -15.86
N ASP A 56 14.78 1.70 -16.44
CA ASP A 56 16.10 2.10 -15.94
C ASP A 56 16.38 1.62 -14.51
N GLY A 57 15.96 0.39 -14.18
CA GLY A 57 16.14 -0.22 -12.87
C GLY A 57 15.26 0.36 -11.77
N ALA A 58 14.14 0.99 -12.14
CA ALA A 58 13.18 1.58 -11.23
C ALA A 58 11.74 1.19 -11.58
N VAL A 59 11.02 0.70 -10.57
CA VAL A 59 9.59 0.38 -10.62
C VAL A 59 8.82 1.56 -10.02
N ARG A 60 7.77 2.00 -10.70
CA ARG A 60 7.00 3.21 -10.35
C ARG A 60 5.55 2.85 -10.09
N LEU A 61 4.94 3.47 -9.08
CA LEU A 61 3.51 3.35 -8.86
C LEU A 61 2.74 3.91 -10.07
N LYS A 62 2.01 3.04 -10.76
CA LYS A 62 1.14 3.39 -11.89
C LYS A 62 -0.32 3.43 -11.44
N VAL A 63 -0.89 4.63 -11.41
CA VAL A 63 -2.33 4.86 -11.13
C VAL A 63 -3.13 4.95 -12.44
N GLU A 64 -2.44 5.18 -13.56
CA GLU A 64 -3.02 5.26 -14.89
C GLU A 64 -3.64 3.91 -15.31
N GLY A 65 -4.71 3.96 -16.11
CA GLY A 65 -5.38 2.77 -16.62
C GLY A 65 -6.21 1.98 -15.61
N HIS A 66 -6.36 2.46 -14.36
CA HIS A 66 -6.89 1.68 -13.24
C HIS A 66 -6.07 0.40 -13.06
N LEU A 67 -4.75 0.51 -12.87
CA LEU A 67 -3.91 -0.66 -12.57
C LEU A 67 -3.78 -0.90 -11.06
N GLN A 68 -4.03 0.13 -10.24
CA GLN A 68 -3.85 0.10 -8.79
C GLN A 68 -5.05 0.73 -8.07
N LEU A 69 -5.48 0.12 -6.97
CA LEU A 69 -6.51 0.63 -6.07
C LEU A 69 -6.01 0.73 -4.64
N GLN A 70 -6.46 1.77 -3.94
CA GLN A 70 -6.52 1.76 -2.50
C GLN A 70 -7.68 0.85 -2.06
N ARG A 71 -7.38 -0.43 -1.89
CA ARG A 71 -8.32 -1.42 -1.35
C ARG A 71 -8.23 -1.57 0.15
N THR A 72 -7.09 -1.24 0.78
CA THR A 72 -6.95 -1.31 2.24
C THR A 72 -7.57 -0.08 2.90
N GLY A 73 -8.03 -0.21 4.14
CA GLY A 73 -8.25 0.94 5.01
C GLY A 73 -6.94 1.72 5.22
N LEU A 74 -7.06 2.98 5.64
CA LEU A 74 -5.90 3.77 6.10
C LEU A 74 -5.60 3.45 7.56
N LEU A 75 -4.33 3.25 7.88
CA LEU A 75 -3.85 3.15 9.26
C LEU A 75 -3.27 4.50 9.69
N LEU A 76 -3.53 4.91 10.94
CA LEU A 76 -2.82 6.02 11.60
C LEU A 76 -2.11 5.46 12.84
N ILE A 77 -0.80 5.60 12.88
CA ILE A 77 0.05 5.16 13.99
C ILE A 77 1.24 6.11 14.12
N ASP A 78 1.66 6.45 15.34
CA ASP A 78 2.87 7.28 15.58
C ASP A 78 2.97 8.57 14.71
N ASN A 79 1.85 9.27 14.49
CA ASN A 79 1.76 10.46 13.62
C ASN A 79 2.13 10.18 12.14
N ALA A 80 1.97 8.95 11.69
CA ALA A 80 2.08 8.52 10.31
C ALA A 80 0.74 7.95 9.81
N VAL A 81 0.33 8.36 8.61
CA VAL A 81 -0.79 7.76 7.89
C VAL A 81 -0.24 6.83 6.81
N ILE A 82 -0.72 5.59 6.81
CA ILE A 82 -0.22 4.52 5.95
C ILE A 82 -1.35 4.05 5.03
N LEU A 83 -1.03 3.97 3.74
CA LEU A 83 -1.92 3.45 2.70
C LEU A 83 -1.35 2.19 2.07
N GLY A 84 -2.21 1.20 1.83
CA GLY A 84 -1.92 0.00 1.07
C GLY A 84 -2.61 0.03 -0.30
N LEU A 85 -1.88 -0.39 -1.33
CA LEU A 85 -2.38 -0.49 -2.71
C LEU A 85 -2.15 -1.91 -3.25
N GLY A 86 -3.02 -2.32 -4.17
CA GLY A 86 -2.89 -3.54 -4.95
C GLY A 86 -3.61 -3.44 -6.30
N GLY A 87 -3.52 -4.49 -7.10
CA GLY A 87 -4.07 -4.55 -8.45
C GLY A 87 -5.57 -4.24 -8.54
N TYR A 88 -5.96 -3.47 -9.55
CA TYR A 88 -7.36 -3.31 -9.95
C TYR A 88 -7.71 -4.38 -10.99
N GLN A 89 -8.65 -5.26 -10.67
CA GLN A 89 -9.07 -6.37 -11.56
C GLN A 89 -7.89 -7.26 -12.03
N ASP A 90 -6.81 -7.29 -11.25
CA ASP A 90 -5.58 -8.03 -11.56
C ASP A 90 -5.00 -7.71 -12.95
N ALA A 91 -5.22 -6.48 -13.41
CA ALA A 91 -4.67 -5.97 -14.66
C ALA A 91 -3.16 -5.72 -14.50
N ASP A 92 -2.36 -6.54 -15.16
CA ASP A 92 -0.90 -6.39 -15.19
C ASP A 92 -0.48 -5.13 -16.00
N PRO A 93 0.60 -4.44 -15.63
CA PRO A 93 1.42 -4.69 -14.44
C PRO A 93 0.87 -3.99 -13.18
N TYR A 94 0.80 -4.72 -12.08
CA TYR A 94 0.59 -4.20 -10.71
C TYR A 94 1.60 -4.76 -9.68
N HIS A 95 1.66 -4.11 -8.53
CA HIS A 95 2.45 -4.50 -7.37
C HIS A 95 1.68 -4.21 -6.07
N GLY A 96 2.07 -4.81 -4.96
CA GLY A 96 1.67 -4.31 -3.65
C GLY A 96 2.50 -3.10 -3.25
N TRP A 97 1.84 -2.05 -2.74
CA TRP A 97 2.54 -0.87 -2.23
C TRP A 97 2.08 -0.52 -0.83
N LEU A 98 3.02 -0.23 0.07
CA LEU A 98 2.76 0.54 1.29
C LEU A 98 3.45 1.88 1.17
N ILE A 99 2.73 2.94 1.52
CA ILE A 99 3.27 4.30 1.50
C ILE A 99 2.92 4.98 2.82
N GLU A 100 3.93 5.52 3.48
CA GLU A 100 3.85 6.19 4.76
C GLU A 100 4.00 7.70 4.57
N TYR A 101 3.06 8.49 5.09
CA TYR A 101 3.11 9.95 5.10
C TYR A 101 3.03 10.49 6.52
N ARG A 102 3.67 11.64 6.79
CA ARG A 102 3.51 12.33 8.06
C ARG A 102 2.08 12.87 8.19
N ALA A 103 1.34 12.42 9.21
CA ALA A 103 -0.09 12.69 9.34
C ALA A 103 -0.40 14.19 9.52
N ASN A 104 0.46 14.95 10.22
CA ASN A 104 0.31 16.39 10.40
C ASN A 104 1.00 17.24 9.30
N ASN A 105 1.60 16.61 8.28
CA ASN A 105 2.18 17.27 7.11
C ASN A 105 2.20 16.31 5.90
N LEU A 106 1.12 16.28 5.12
CA LEU A 106 0.96 15.32 4.03
C LEU A 106 1.97 15.52 2.88
N LYS A 107 2.69 16.64 2.86
CA LYS A 107 3.76 16.87 1.87
C LYS A 107 5.01 16.03 2.14
N GLU A 108 5.10 15.40 3.30
CA GLU A 108 6.23 14.59 3.72
C GLU A 108 5.89 13.10 3.60
N GLN A 109 6.32 12.47 2.51
CA GLN A 109 6.36 11.03 2.38
C GLN A 109 7.56 10.49 3.15
N ILE A 110 7.30 9.65 4.15
CA ILE A 110 8.30 9.10 5.06
C ILE A 110 8.96 7.87 4.44
N ALA A 111 8.17 6.95 3.89
CA ALA A 111 8.67 5.70 3.33
C ALA A 111 7.74 5.10 2.28
N VAL A 112 8.32 4.22 1.47
CA VAL A 112 7.65 3.44 0.43
C VAL A 112 8.19 2.02 0.47
N LEU A 113 7.29 1.05 0.42
CA LEU A 113 7.58 -0.34 0.13
C LEU A 113 6.85 -0.76 -1.14
N ASN A 114 7.53 -1.51 -1.99
CA ASN A 114 6.93 -2.37 -3.01
C ASN A 114 7.15 -3.82 -2.56
N THR A 115 6.11 -4.65 -2.60
CA THR A 115 6.17 -6.04 -2.12
C THR A 115 6.87 -6.98 -3.09
N THR A 116 7.01 -6.60 -4.37
CA THR A 116 7.56 -7.42 -5.45
C THR A 116 8.40 -6.58 -6.43
N PRO A 117 9.39 -5.81 -5.95
CA PRO A 117 10.13 -4.85 -6.77
C PRO A 117 10.95 -5.49 -7.91
N ASP A 118 11.31 -6.76 -7.78
CA ASP A 118 12.13 -7.50 -8.76
C ASP A 118 11.30 -8.49 -9.60
N SER A 119 10.00 -8.59 -9.33
CA SER A 119 9.10 -9.54 -10.00
C SER A 119 7.77 -8.89 -10.43
N SER A 120 6.63 -9.47 -10.04
CA SER A 120 5.29 -9.05 -10.47
C SER A 120 4.24 -9.30 -9.37
N ARG A 121 3.17 -8.51 -9.40
CA ARG A 121 1.96 -8.68 -8.59
C ARG A 121 2.20 -8.56 -7.08
N GLY A 122 1.64 -9.42 -6.23
CA GLY A 122 1.81 -9.32 -4.77
C GLY A 122 1.05 -8.15 -4.14
N GLY A 123 -0.12 -7.81 -4.71
CA GLY A 123 -0.97 -6.70 -4.26
C GLY A 123 -1.37 -6.81 -2.79
N ILE A 124 -1.56 -5.67 -2.10
CA ILE A 124 -2.07 -5.69 -0.72
C ILE A 124 -3.60 -5.58 -0.76
N TRP A 125 -4.28 -6.70 -0.55
CA TRP A 125 -5.75 -6.80 -0.67
C TRP A 125 -6.50 -6.38 0.60
N GLN A 126 -6.30 -7.14 1.69
CA GLN A 126 -6.94 -6.99 3.01
C GLN A 126 -8.47 -6.74 3.04
N SER A 127 -9.20 -6.94 1.94
CA SER A 127 -10.66 -6.75 1.79
C SER A 127 -11.23 -5.47 2.42
N GLY A 128 -10.56 -4.32 2.32
CA GLY A 128 -11.01 -3.08 2.97
C GLY A 128 -10.46 -2.85 4.37
N GLY A 129 -9.86 -3.86 4.99
CA GLY A 129 -9.14 -3.76 6.26
C GLY A 129 -7.90 -2.88 6.12
N ALA A 130 -7.62 -2.06 7.12
CA ALA A 130 -6.33 -1.36 7.21
C ALA A 130 -5.22 -2.36 7.60
N PRO A 131 -3.94 -2.04 7.35
CA PRO A 131 -2.85 -2.77 7.99
C PRO A 131 -3.07 -2.88 9.49
N ALA A 132 -2.90 -4.09 10.05
CA ALA A 132 -2.95 -4.27 11.49
C ALA A 132 -1.66 -3.74 12.12
N ALA A 133 -1.74 -3.25 13.35
CA ALA A 133 -0.57 -2.76 14.07
C ALA A 133 -0.63 -3.14 15.55
N ASP A 134 0.53 -3.45 16.11
CA ASP A 134 0.67 -3.70 17.55
C ASP A 134 1.19 -2.45 18.31
N PRO A 135 1.09 -2.42 19.65
CA PRO A 135 1.57 -1.29 20.45
C PRO A 135 3.07 -1.01 20.31
N GLU A 136 3.86 -1.98 19.86
CA GLU A 136 5.31 -1.86 19.63
C GLU A 136 5.64 -1.15 18.31
N GLY A 137 4.62 -0.86 17.48
CA GLY A 137 4.80 -0.21 16.19
C GLY A 137 5.21 -1.18 15.08
N ASN A 138 4.87 -2.47 15.22
CA ASN A 138 4.92 -3.39 14.09
C ASN A 138 3.62 -3.31 13.29
N LEU A 139 3.73 -3.49 11.98
CA LEU A 139 2.64 -3.57 11.03
C LEU A 139 2.54 -4.97 10.47
N TYR A 140 1.31 -5.40 10.18
CA TYR A 140 1.04 -6.71 9.60
C TYR A 140 0.17 -6.55 8.36
N VAL A 141 0.62 -7.11 7.24
CA VAL A 141 -0.11 -7.13 5.97
C VAL A 141 -0.03 -8.51 5.32
N VAL A 142 -0.96 -8.76 4.42
CA VAL A 142 -0.97 -9.96 3.56
C VAL A 142 -0.89 -9.51 2.12
N THR A 143 -0.05 -10.18 1.35
CA THR A 143 0.07 -9.97 -0.09
C THR A 143 -0.68 -11.07 -0.84
N ALA A 144 -1.32 -10.67 -1.93
CA ALA A 144 -2.03 -11.54 -2.85
C ALA A 144 -1.07 -12.26 -3.81
N ASN A 145 -1.63 -12.88 -4.85
CA ASN A 145 -0.88 -13.67 -5.82
C ASN A 145 0.30 -12.89 -6.40
N GLY A 146 1.45 -13.54 -6.49
CA GLY A 146 2.70 -12.96 -6.98
C GLY A 146 3.88 -13.86 -6.70
N GLU A 147 5.03 -13.52 -7.26
CA GLU A 147 6.27 -14.25 -7.02
C GLU A 147 6.84 -13.92 -5.64
N ALA A 148 7.50 -14.90 -5.03
CA ALA A 148 8.16 -14.75 -3.74
C ALA A 148 9.51 -15.44 -3.74
N ASP A 149 10.54 -14.73 -3.30
CA ASP A 149 11.89 -15.27 -3.08
C ASP A 149 12.32 -15.18 -1.60
N GLY A 150 11.53 -14.50 -0.76
CA GLY A 150 11.82 -14.33 0.66
C GLY A 150 12.94 -13.34 0.96
N VAL A 151 13.41 -12.61 -0.05
CA VAL A 151 14.54 -11.66 0.04
C VAL A 151 14.08 -10.27 -0.38
N THR A 152 13.61 -10.12 -1.62
CA THR A 152 13.10 -8.84 -2.14
C THR A 152 11.64 -8.94 -2.55
N ASP A 153 11.20 -10.11 -3.02
CA ASP A 153 9.85 -10.36 -3.50
C ASP A 153 9.05 -11.21 -2.51
N PHE A 154 7.84 -10.76 -2.23
CA PHE A 154 6.98 -11.27 -1.17
C PHE A 154 5.52 -11.42 -1.63
N GLY A 155 5.26 -12.10 -2.76
CA GLY A 155 3.91 -12.57 -3.13
C GLY A 155 3.40 -13.68 -2.20
N CYS A 156 2.08 -13.92 -2.15
CA CYS A 156 1.43 -14.90 -1.24
C CYS A 156 1.97 -14.91 0.21
N SER A 157 2.26 -13.75 0.80
CA SER A 157 3.04 -13.68 2.04
C SER A 157 2.31 -12.96 3.15
N PHE A 158 2.51 -13.42 4.38
CA PHE A 158 2.27 -12.62 5.58
C PHE A 158 3.53 -11.86 5.91
N LEU A 159 3.44 -10.53 6.03
CA LEU A 159 4.58 -9.66 6.31
C LEU A 159 4.42 -8.97 7.65
N LYS A 160 5.52 -8.95 8.43
CA LYS A 160 5.69 -8.10 9.60
C LYS A 160 6.67 -6.98 9.27
N LEU A 161 6.25 -5.73 9.44
CA LEU A 161 7.05 -4.56 9.11
C LEU A 161 7.21 -3.62 10.31
N SER A 162 8.27 -2.82 10.31
CA SER A 162 8.33 -1.64 11.17
C SER A 162 7.39 -0.54 10.64
N ALA A 163 6.52 0.01 11.48
CA ALA A 163 5.72 1.18 11.14
C ALA A 163 6.57 2.44 10.93
N ARG A 164 7.83 2.42 11.38
CA ARG A 164 8.80 3.47 11.17
C ARG A 164 9.67 3.09 9.97
N GLY A 165 9.28 3.54 8.79
CA GLY A 165 10.07 3.35 7.58
C GLY A 165 9.72 2.11 6.75
N LEU A 166 8.68 1.34 7.11
CA LEU A 166 8.15 0.20 6.36
C LEU A 166 9.16 -0.93 6.06
N ALA A 167 10.20 -1.07 6.87
CA ALA A 167 11.16 -2.16 6.72
C ALA A 167 10.50 -3.51 7.03
N VAL A 168 10.62 -4.49 6.13
CA VAL A 168 10.21 -5.88 6.41
C VAL A 168 11.15 -6.46 7.46
N THR A 169 10.57 -6.93 8.57
CA THR A 169 11.31 -7.48 9.73
C THR A 169 11.13 -8.98 9.89
N ASP A 170 10.02 -9.52 9.37
CA ASP A 170 9.75 -10.96 9.34
C ASP A 170 8.70 -11.25 8.24
N TRP A 171 8.64 -12.49 7.79
CA TRP A 171 7.69 -12.92 6.77
C TRP A 171 7.42 -14.43 6.81
N TYR A 172 6.27 -14.82 6.26
CA TYR A 172 5.94 -16.22 6.00
C TYR A 172 5.28 -16.36 4.64
N THR A 173 5.82 -17.24 3.80
CA THR A 173 5.27 -17.65 2.51
C THR A 173 5.04 -19.15 2.55
N PRO A 174 3.82 -19.64 2.26
CA PRO A 174 3.56 -21.07 2.13
C PRO A 174 4.41 -21.71 1.02
N GLU A 175 4.89 -22.94 1.26
CA GLU A 175 5.67 -23.70 0.27
C GLU A 175 4.90 -23.95 -1.04
N ASP A 176 3.57 -23.94 -0.98
CA ASP A 176 2.66 -24.14 -2.10
C ASP A 176 2.17 -22.84 -2.74
N CYS A 177 2.76 -21.67 -2.45
CA CYS A 177 2.37 -20.38 -3.08
C CYS A 177 2.29 -20.47 -4.61
N HIS A 178 3.19 -21.21 -5.27
CA HIS A 178 3.09 -21.42 -6.72
C HIS A 178 1.79 -22.15 -7.13
N ALA A 179 1.40 -23.20 -6.39
CA ALA A 179 0.16 -23.92 -6.64
C ALA A 179 -1.09 -23.10 -6.26
N LEU A 180 -1.00 -22.29 -5.19
CA LEU A 180 -2.03 -21.34 -4.79
C LEU A 180 -2.26 -20.27 -5.87
N ASN A 181 -1.17 -19.73 -6.43
CA ASN A 181 -1.21 -18.79 -7.54
C ASN A 181 -1.85 -19.40 -8.80
N GLU A 182 -1.50 -20.64 -9.16
CA GLU A 182 -2.07 -21.33 -10.33
C GLU A 182 -3.55 -21.69 -10.15
N ALA A 183 -3.97 -22.00 -8.92
CA ALA A 183 -5.34 -22.37 -8.59
C ALA A 183 -6.26 -21.19 -8.23
N ASP A 184 -5.70 -19.97 -8.15
CA ASP A 184 -6.37 -18.76 -7.66
C ASP A 184 -6.95 -18.95 -6.24
N TRP A 185 -6.18 -19.62 -5.38
CA TRP A 185 -6.53 -19.87 -3.98
C TRP A 185 -5.77 -18.90 -3.08
N ASP A 186 -6.44 -17.82 -2.67
CA ASP A 186 -5.86 -16.79 -1.81
C ASP A 186 -5.43 -17.38 -0.45
N LEU A 187 -4.21 -17.04 0.00
CA LEU A 187 -3.72 -17.37 1.34
C LEU A 187 -4.57 -16.70 2.45
N GLY A 188 -5.25 -15.61 2.12
CA GLY A 188 -6.23 -14.95 2.98
C GLY A 188 -6.86 -13.76 2.28
N THR A 189 -8.18 -13.63 2.39
CA THR A 189 -8.92 -12.50 1.81
C THR A 189 -9.09 -11.35 2.82
N SER A 190 -9.39 -11.68 4.09
CA SER A 190 -9.41 -10.73 5.20
C SER A 190 -8.00 -10.56 5.78
N GLY A 191 -7.48 -9.34 5.82
CA GLY A 191 -6.18 -9.06 6.45
C GLY A 191 -6.14 -9.44 7.95
N PRO A 192 -4.94 -9.50 8.55
CA PRO A 192 -4.78 -9.69 10.00
C PRO A 192 -5.52 -8.58 10.77
N SER A 193 -6.00 -8.91 11.98
CA SER A 193 -6.80 -8.02 12.83
C SER A 193 -6.17 -7.83 14.21
#